data_AF-A0A093ZN34-F1
#
_entry.id   AF-A0A093ZN34-F1
#
_cell.length_a   1.000
_cell.length_b   1.000
_cell.length_c   1.000
_cell.angle_alpha   90.00
_cell.angle_beta   90.00
_cell.angle_gamma   90.00
#
_symmetry.space_group_name_H-M   'P 1'
#
loop_
_entity.id
_entity.type
_entity.pdbx_description
1 polymer ?
#
loop_
_entity_poly.entity_id
_entity_poly.type
_entity_poly.pdbx_seq_one_letter_code
_entity_poly.pdbx_strand_id
1 'polypeptide(L)'
;MRSRRCGPKDEAEGKLGAVGDQRHLVHQHCLGSFENPFYRNDDKLRAQQQLEQLQARYVGTGHADTTKFEWTSNIQRDSYASYIGHPPLLSYMTIGMGEPKERVRAALIEKMIQPVGKPPEVQD
;
A
#
# COMPACT_ATOMS: atom_id res chain seq x y z
N MET A 1 -28.54 1.00 44.04
CA MET A 1 -29.31 -0.12 44.61
C MET A 1 -30.50 -0.43 43.70
N ARG A 2 -30.58 -1.69 43.25
CA ARG A 2 -31.73 -2.50 42.76
C ARG A 2 -33.06 -1.75 42.50
N SER A 3 -33.57 -1.73 41.26
CA SER A 3 -34.30 -2.82 40.57
C SER A 3 -35.81 -2.85 40.86
N ARG A 4 -36.58 -3.02 39.77
CA ARG A 4 -37.92 -3.63 39.59
C ARG A 4 -38.94 -2.62 39.03
N ARG A 5 -39.27 -2.66 37.74
CA ARG A 5 -40.06 -3.66 37.00
C ARG A 5 -41.52 -3.64 37.47
N CYS A 6 -42.40 -3.02 36.67
CA CYS A 6 -43.82 -3.34 36.64
C CYS A 6 -44.19 -3.65 35.18
N GLY A 7 -44.69 -4.86 34.98
CA GLY A 7 -45.19 -5.38 33.71
C GLY A 7 -46.61 -4.89 33.39
N PRO A 8 -47.25 -5.52 32.39
CA PRO A 8 -48.24 -4.91 31.52
C PRO A 8 -49.65 -4.92 32.13
N LYS A 9 -50.51 -4.02 31.64
CA LYS A 9 -51.96 -4.14 31.77
C LYS A 9 -52.53 -4.37 30.39
N ASP A 10 -53.13 -5.54 30.23
CA ASP A 10 -53.87 -5.97 29.06
C ASP A 10 -55.25 -5.28 29.00
N GLU A 11 -55.81 -5.35 27.79
CA GLU A 11 -57.23 -5.21 27.41
C GLU A 11 -57.83 -3.80 27.29
N ALA A 12 -58.09 -3.38 26.03
CA ALA A 12 -59.45 -3.26 25.53
C ALA A 12 -59.44 -3.02 24.00
N GLU A 13 -60.23 -3.83 23.31
CA GLU A 13 -60.44 -3.82 21.86
C GLU A 13 -61.10 -2.54 21.34
N GLY A 14 -60.77 -2.14 20.11
CA GLY A 14 -61.43 -1.06 19.41
C GLY A 14 -61.13 -1.09 17.91
N LYS A 15 -62.06 -1.65 17.14
CA LYS A 15 -62.01 -1.80 15.69
C LYS A 15 -62.04 -0.47 14.91
N LEU A 16 -61.46 -0.57 13.71
CA LEU A 16 -61.80 0.11 12.45
C LEU A 16 -61.36 1.58 12.24
N GLY A 17 -60.57 1.76 11.18
CA GLY A 17 -60.87 2.77 10.16
C GLY A 17 -59.94 3.98 10.10
N ALA A 18 -59.06 3.95 9.09
CA ALA A 18 -58.52 5.08 8.32
C ALA A 18 -58.16 6.38 9.06
N VAL A 19 -56.85 6.71 9.10
CA VAL A 19 -56.23 7.99 8.70
C VAL A 19 -54.71 7.80 8.86
N GLY A 20 -53.94 8.22 7.86
CA GLY A 20 -52.50 7.98 7.79
C GLY A 20 -51.69 8.66 8.89
N ASP A 21 -50.63 7.99 9.36
CA ASP A 21 -49.46 8.65 9.94
C ASP A 21 -48.22 7.78 9.70
N GLN A 22 -47.21 8.42 9.13
CA GLN A 22 -46.05 7.85 8.48
C GLN A 22 -44.93 7.76 9.50
N ARG A 23 -45.03 6.89 10.52
CA ARG A 23 -44.12 7.02 11.67
C ARG A 23 -43.60 5.79 12.39
N HIS A 24 -43.83 4.54 11.97
CA HIS A 24 -43.27 3.38 12.70
C HIS A 24 -42.96 2.18 11.80
N LEU A 25 -41.79 2.17 11.16
CA LEU A 25 -41.12 0.95 10.66
C LEU A 25 -39.59 1.10 10.77
N VAL A 26 -39.10 1.59 11.91
CA VAL A 26 -37.66 1.61 12.23
C VAL A 26 -37.41 0.85 13.51
N HIS A 27 -37.66 -0.47 13.52
CA HIS A 27 -36.98 -1.39 14.44
C HIS A 27 -37.31 -2.85 14.12
N GLN A 28 -36.81 -3.37 13.00
CA GLN A 28 -36.82 -4.81 12.79
C GLN A 28 -35.70 -5.26 11.86
N HIS A 29 -34.44 -5.07 12.24
CA HIS A 29 -33.37 -5.93 11.72
C HIS A 29 -32.38 -6.26 12.84
N CYS A 30 -32.62 -7.42 13.45
CA CYS A 30 -31.64 -8.20 14.16
C CYS A 30 -30.41 -8.46 13.27
N LEU A 31 -29.23 -8.29 13.87
CA LEU A 31 -28.04 -9.13 13.69
C LEU A 31 -27.71 -9.54 12.24
N GLY A 32 -27.53 -8.55 11.37
CA GLY A 32 -26.81 -8.72 10.11
C GLY A 32 -25.31 -8.54 10.36
N SER A 33 -24.52 -9.48 9.87
CA SER A 33 -23.06 -9.53 9.85
C SER A 33 -22.37 -8.17 9.94
N PHE A 34 -21.49 -8.01 10.94
CA PHE A 34 -20.46 -6.97 10.94
C PHE A 34 -19.38 -7.34 9.91
N GLU A 35 -19.77 -7.47 8.63
CA GLU A 35 -18.82 -7.39 7.53
C GLU A 35 -18.74 -5.91 7.15
N ASN A 36 -17.57 -5.31 7.37
CA ASN A 36 -17.31 -3.93 6.97
C ASN A 36 -17.66 -3.78 5.46
N PRO A 37 -18.66 -2.95 5.09
CA PRO A 37 -19.10 -2.82 3.69
C PRO A 37 -18.12 -2.03 2.81
N PHE A 38 -16.92 -1.73 3.31
CA PHE A 38 -15.94 -0.85 2.68
C PHE A 38 -14.83 -1.60 1.91
N TYR A 39 -14.97 -2.91 1.69
CA TYR A 39 -13.93 -3.67 0.99
C TYR A 39 -14.53 -4.69 0.03
N ARG A 40 -14.83 -4.24 -1.19
CA ARG A 40 -15.28 -5.11 -2.27
C ARG A 40 -14.05 -5.72 -2.96
N ASN A 41 -14.08 -7.00 -3.30
CA ASN A 41 -12.97 -7.64 -4.03
C ASN A 41 -12.67 -6.97 -5.38
N ASP A 42 -13.62 -6.24 -5.96
CA ASP A 42 -13.41 -5.41 -7.16
C ASP A 42 -12.43 -4.25 -6.92
N ASP A 43 -12.39 -3.69 -5.70
CA ASP A 43 -11.50 -2.58 -5.35
C ASP A 43 -10.05 -3.06 -5.16
N LYS A 44 -9.86 -4.29 -4.67
CA LYS A 44 -8.55 -4.99 -4.66
C LYS A 44 -7.96 -5.06 -6.06
N LEU A 45 -8.76 -5.55 -7.00
CA LEU A 45 -8.29 -5.79 -8.36
C LEU A 45 -7.93 -4.47 -9.06
N ARG A 46 -8.72 -3.42 -8.85
CA ARG A 46 -8.38 -2.08 -9.35
C ARG A 46 -7.09 -1.53 -8.75
N ALA A 47 -6.88 -1.69 -7.44
CA ALA A 47 -5.66 -1.26 -6.79
C ALA A 47 -4.42 -2.03 -7.30
N GLN A 48 -4.55 -3.34 -7.54
CA GLN A 48 -3.48 -4.16 -8.11
C GLN A 48 -3.14 -3.72 -9.55
N GLN A 49 -4.14 -3.49 -10.40
CA GLN A 49 -3.90 -2.99 -11.76
C GLN A 49 -3.21 -1.61 -11.75
N GLN A 50 -3.60 -0.72 -10.84
CA GLN A 50 -2.92 0.57 -10.68
C GLN A 50 -1.46 0.40 -10.25
N LEU A 51 -1.19 -0.54 -9.35
CA LEU A 51 0.16 -0.84 -8.89
C LEU A 51 1.04 -1.40 -10.01
N GLU A 52 0.53 -2.35 -10.82
CA GLU A 52 1.22 -2.88 -12.00
C GLU A 52 1.52 -1.78 -13.03
N GLN A 53 0.58 -0.86 -13.25
CA GLN A 53 0.80 0.30 -14.13
C GLN A 53 1.91 1.23 -13.61
N LEU A 54 1.99 1.44 -12.29
CA LEU A 54 3.04 2.24 -11.68
C LEU A 54 4.40 1.55 -11.76
N GLN A 55 4.44 0.23 -11.54
CA GLN A 55 5.66 -0.58 -11.67
C GLN A 55 6.22 -0.57 -13.10
N ALA A 56 5.36 -0.56 -14.11
CA ALA A 56 5.79 -0.45 -15.51
C ALA A 56 6.37 0.93 -15.85
N ARG A 57 5.99 1.99 -15.13
CA ARG A 57 6.46 3.37 -15.37
C ARG A 57 7.71 3.71 -14.56
N TYR A 58 7.73 3.29 -13.30
CA TYR A 58 8.76 3.68 -12.33
C TYR A 58 9.60 2.46 -11.97
N VAL A 59 10.78 2.40 -12.58
CA VAL A 59 11.79 1.38 -12.27
C VAL A 59 12.19 1.49 -10.80
N GLY A 60 12.25 0.36 -10.10
CA GLY A 60 12.58 0.31 -8.67
C GLY A 60 11.37 0.23 -7.74
N THR A 61 10.15 0.27 -8.25
CA THR A 61 8.92 0.08 -7.46
C THR A 61 8.80 -1.37 -6.99
N GLY A 62 8.78 -1.60 -5.67
CA GLY A 62 8.67 -2.94 -5.08
C GLY A 62 7.25 -3.49 -4.97
N HIS A 63 7.14 -4.77 -4.60
CA HIS A 63 5.92 -5.47 -4.18
C HIS A 63 6.14 -6.21 -2.86
N ALA A 64 5.11 -6.85 -2.30
CA ALA A 64 5.24 -7.58 -1.03
C ALA A 64 6.33 -8.66 -1.06
N ASP A 65 6.51 -9.29 -2.22
CA ASP A 65 7.48 -10.37 -2.44
C ASP A 65 8.79 -9.89 -3.10
N THR A 66 9.13 -8.59 -3.02
CA THR A 66 10.43 -8.13 -3.57
C THR A 66 11.56 -8.74 -2.76
N THR A 67 12.50 -9.39 -3.44
CA THR A 67 13.63 -10.03 -2.75
C THR A 67 14.61 -8.98 -2.22
N LYS A 68 15.35 -9.34 -1.15
CA LYS A 68 16.43 -8.48 -0.63
C LYS A 68 17.45 -8.13 -1.71
N PHE A 69 17.73 -9.08 -2.61
CA PHE A 69 18.65 -8.87 -3.72
C PHE A 69 18.16 -7.78 -4.69
N GLU A 70 16.90 -7.84 -5.11
CA GLU A 70 16.32 -6.84 -6.01
C GLU A 70 16.30 -5.45 -5.36
N TRP A 71 15.86 -5.38 -4.10
CA TRP A 71 15.84 -4.13 -3.34
C TRP A 71 17.23 -3.50 -3.24
N THR A 72 18.23 -4.26 -2.77
CA THR A 72 19.60 -3.75 -2.61
C THR A 72 20.26 -3.37 -3.94
N SER A 73 19.97 -4.11 -5.01
CA SER A 73 20.42 -3.79 -6.36
C SER A 73 19.84 -2.45 -6.85
N ASN A 74 18.54 -2.20 -6.62
CA ASN A 74 17.90 -0.92 -6.96
C ASN A 74 18.54 0.24 -6.19
N ILE A 75 18.72 0.11 -4.86
CA ILE A 75 19.36 1.13 -4.02
C ILE A 75 20.76 1.49 -4.50
N GLN A 76 21.57 0.49 -4.87
CA GLN A 76 22.93 0.74 -5.32
C GLN A 76 22.96 1.41 -6.71
N ARG A 77 22.05 1.06 -7.62
CA ARG A 77 21.91 1.75 -8.92
C ARG A 77 21.50 3.21 -8.72
N ASP A 78 20.57 3.50 -7.82
CA ASP A 78 20.13 4.87 -7.52
C ASP A 78 21.25 5.70 -6.88
N SER A 79 22.06 5.06 -6.02
CA SER A 79 23.25 5.68 -5.43
C SER A 79 24.26 6.07 -6.51
N TYR A 80 24.61 5.15 -7.42
CA TYR A 80 25.53 5.45 -8.53
C TYR A 80 24.98 6.51 -9.49
N ALA A 81 23.68 6.46 -9.80
CA ALA A 81 23.03 7.49 -10.61
C ALA A 81 23.13 8.88 -9.97
N SER A 82 22.95 8.95 -8.64
CA SER A 82 23.09 10.20 -7.88
C SER A 82 24.53 10.72 -7.90
N TYR A 83 25.53 9.84 -7.81
CA TYR A 83 26.94 10.23 -7.88
C TYR A 83 27.33 10.83 -9.23
N ILE A 84 26.81 10.25 -10.32
CA ILE A 84 27.06 10.73 -11.68
C ILE A 84 26.27 12.01 -11.98
N GLY A 85 25.03 12.11 -11.49
CA GLY A 85 24.13 13.23 -11.74
C GLY A 85 24.49 14.53 -11.03
N HIS A 86 25.23 14.46 -9.91
CA HIS A 86 25.64 15.62 -9.13
C HIS A 86 27.13 15.96 -9.34
N PRO A 87 27.46 17.04 -10.08
CA PRO A 87 28.85 17.46 -10.31
C PRO A 87 29.73 17.65 -9.07
N PRO A 88 29.25 18.17 -7.92
CA PRO A 88 30.09 18.30 -6.73
C PRO A 88 30.43 16.93 -6.13
N LEU A 89 29.49 15.98 -6.18
CA LEU A 89 29.67 14.64 -5.62
C LEU A 89 30.62 13.81 -6.48
N LEU A 90 30.49 13.91 -7.81
CA LEU A 90 31.46 13.31 -8.72
C LEU A 90 32.86 13.89 -8.49
N SER A 91 32.98 15.20 -8.32
CA SER A 91 34.26 15.86 -8.06
C SER A 91 34.88 15.39 -6.74
N TYR A 92 34.08 15.23 -5.69
CA TYR A 92 34.53 14.66 -4.42
C TYR A 92 35.12 13.26 -4.57
N MET A 93 34.45 12.37 -5.31
CA MET A 93 34.95 11.02 -5.58
C MET A 93 36.24 11.02 -6.40
N THR A 94 36.35 11.92 -7.39
CA THR A 94 37.54 12.01 -8.25
C THR A 94 38.77 12.45 -7.49
N ILE A 95 38.60 13.35 -6.51
CA ILE A 95 39.67 13.76 -5.61
C ILE A 95 40.08 12.59 -4.70
N GLY A 96 39.11 11.85 -4.15
CA GLY A 96 39.38 10.70 -3.29
C GLY A 96 40.08 9.53 -4.01
N MET A 97 39.76 9.31 -5.28
CA MET A 97 40.34 8.23 -6.10
C MET A 97 41.63 8.66 -6.83
N GLY A 98 41.88 9.96 -6.98
CA GLY A 98 43.02 10.49 -7.74
C GLY A 98 42.92 10.26 -9.26
N GLU A 99 41.72 10.03 -9.78
CA GLU A 99 41.47 9.71 -11.19
C GLU A 99 40.71 10.82 -11.93
N PRO A 100 40.85 10.95 -13.25
CA PRO A 100 40.09 11.94 -14.02
C PRO A 100 38.59 11.66 -13.95
N LYS A 101 37.78 12.72 -14.07
CA LYS A 101 36.32 12.69 -13.90
C LYS A 101 35.64 11.69 -14.83
N GLU A 102 36.14 11.60 -16.04
CA GLU A 102 35.62 10.75 -17.11
C GLU A 102 35.85 9.27 -16.78
N ARG A 103 37.01 8.93 -16.22
CA ARG A 103 37.33 7.55 -15.82
C ARG A 103 36.47 7.10 -14.64
N VAL A 104 36.34 7.95 -13.62
CA VAL A 104 35.49 7.65 -12.46
C VAL A 104 34.03 7.49 -12.89
N ARG A 105 33.54 8.36 -13.79
CA ARG A 105 32.20 8.25 -14.35
C ARG A 105 32.00 6.94 -15.12
N ALA A 106 32.96 6.55 -15.98
CA ALA A 106 32.89 5.28 -16.69
C ALA A 106 32.88 4.08 -15.73
N ALA A 107 33.76 4.08 -14.73
CA ALA A 107 33.83 3.02 -13.73
C ALA A 107 32.53 2.91 -12.89
N LEU A 108 31.89 4.03 -12.57
CA LEU A 108 30.61 4.04 -11.86
C LEU A 108 29.48 3.46 -12.73
N ILE A 109 29.45 3.78 -14.04
CA ILE A 109 28.47 3.23 -14.99
C ILE A 109 28.66 1.72 -15.15
N GLU A 110 29.90 1.25 -15.29
CA GLU A 110 30.19 -0.20 -15.41
C GLU A 110 29.72 -0.97 -14.17
N LYS A 111 29.87 -0.38 -12.98
CA LYS A 111 29.39 -0.96 -11.71
C LYS A 111 27.86 -1.01 -11.60
N MET A 112 27.09 -0.34 -12.47
CA MET A 112 25.62 -0.40 -12.45
C MET A 112 25.07 -1.72 -13.02
N ILE A 113 25.85 -2.49 -13.79
CA ILE A 113 25.39 -3.73 -14.42
C ILE A 113 25.08 -4.79 -13.35
N GLN A 114 26.00 -5.01 -12.42
CA GLN A 114 25.85 -5.95 -11.31
C GLN A 114 26.42 -5.33 -10.02
N PRO A 115 25.66 -4.44 -9.37
CA PRO A 115 26.16 -3.69 -8.22
C PRO A 115 26.38 -4.54 -6.97
N VAL A 116 25.54 -5.57 -6.79
CA VAL A 116 25.49 -6.43 -5.58
C VAL A 116 25.98 -7.86 -5.87
N GLY A 117 26.58 -8.08 -7.05
CA GLY A 117 27.06 -9.39 -7.49
C GLY A 117 25.95 -10.26 -8.11
N LYS A 118 26.22 -11.58 -8.16
CA LYS A 118 25.29 -12.57 -8.72
C LYS A 118 24.10 -12.77 -7.78
N PRO A 119 22.89 -13.02 -8.31
CA PRO A 119 21.74 -13.35 -7.48
C PRO A 119 22.00 -14.62 -6.66
N PRO A 120 21.50 -14.69 -5.41
CA PRO A 120 21.61 -15.90 -4.60
C PRO A 120 20.82 -17.05 -5.23
N GLU A 121 21.29 -18.28 -5.06
CA GLU A 121 20.63 -19.49 -5.61
C GLU A 121 19.30 -19.81 -4.90
N VAL A 122 19.14 -19.33 -3.66
CA VAL A 122 17.93 -19.48 -2.86
C VAL A 122 17.35 -18.09 -2.60
N GLN A 123 16.07 -17.93 -2.90
CA GLN A 123 15.31 -16.72 -2.61
C GLN A 123 14.84 -16.83 -1.14
N ASP A 124 15.28 -15.91 -0.29
CA ASP A 124 14.75 -15.73 1.07
C ASP A 124 13.31 -15.20 1.03
#